data_AF-A0A9J6B693-F1
#
_entry.id   AF-A0A9J6B693-F1
#
_cell.length_a   1.000
_cell.length_b   1.000
_cell.length_c   1.000
_cell.angle_alpha   90.00
_cell.angle_beta   90.00
_cell.angle_gamma   90.00
#
_symmetry.space_group_name_H-M   'P 1'
#
loop_
_entity.id
_entity.type
_entity.pdbx_description
1 polymer ?
#
loop_
_entity_poly.entity_id
_entity_poly.type
_entity_poly.pdbx_seq_one_letter_code
_entity_poly.pdbx_strand_id
1 'polypeptide(L)'
;MSRSSGYSLNEDKLLCQIYVNISQDSITGICQSYDQFWVRIEQTYNNLKEESWIYHNKKSLQCRIALIEKAIRKLSGCIRQIENLHPGASDI
;
A
#
# COMPACT_ATOMS: atom_id res chain seq x y z
N MET A 1 0.63 -11.58 -20.37
CA MET A 1 -0.19 -10.38 -20.63
C MET A 1 0.01 -9.42 -19.46
N SER A 2 0.81 -8.37 -19.63
CA SER A 2 0.87 -7.29 -18.64
C SER A 2 -0.44 -6.52 -18.75
N ARG A 3 -1.35 -6.69 -17.79
CA ARG A 3 -2.50 -5.79 -17.69
C ARG A 3 -1.91 -4.42 -17.37
N SER A 4 -1.96 -3.50 -18.33
CA SER A 4 -1.70 -2.08 -18.09
C SER A 4 -2.47 -1.71 -16.82
N SER A 5 -1.74 -1.47 -15.72
CA SER A 5 -2.41 -1.11 -14.49
C SER A 5 -3.07 0.23 -14.74
N GLY A 6 -4.38 0.32 -14.52
CA GLY A 6 -5.08 1.61 -14.48
C GLY A 6 -4.65 2.51 -13.32
N TYR A 7 -3.47 2.24 -12.75
CA TYR A 7 -2.78 2.97 -11.70
C TYR A 7 -1.38 3.28 -12.20
N SER A 8 -1.04 4.56 -12.20
CA SER A 8 0.30 5.08 -12.44
C SER A 8 1.19 4.94 -11.19
N LEU A 9 2.49 5.18 -11.35
CA LEU A 9 3.42 5.23 -10.22
C LEU A 9 3.06 6.32 -9.21
N ASN A 10 2.53 7.46 -9.68
CA ASN A 10 2.15 8.55 -8.79
C ASN A 10 0.89 8.19 -7.99
N GLU A 11 -0.07 7.49 -8.61
CA GLU A 11 -1.23 6.93 -7.92
C GLU A 11 -0.80 5.93 -6.83
N ASP A 12 0.16 5.05 -7.13
CA ASP A 12 0.70 4.09 -6.15
C ASP A 12 1.38 4.80 -4.97
N LYS A 13 2.17 5.85 -5.24
CA LYS A 13 2.84 6.64 -4.19
C LYS A 13 1.82 7.28 -3.27
N LEU A 14 0.79 7.94 -3.83
CA LEU A 14 -0.28 8.56 -3.04
C LEU A 14 -1.01 7.50 -2.20
N LEU A 15 -1.37 6.37 -2.80
CA LEU A 15 -2.08 5.29 -2.12
C LEU A 15 -1.25 4.70 -0.96
N CYS A 16 0.03 4.44 -1.17
CA CYS A 16 0.94 3.97 -0.12
C CYS A 16 1.05 4.99 1.03
N GLN A 17 1.20 6.27 0.72
CA GLN A 17 1.29 7.32 1.74
C GLN A 17 0.03 7.37 2.61
N ILE A 18 -1.15 7.34 1.98
CA ILE A 18 -2.44 7.36 2.68
C ILE A 18 -2.62 6.09 3.53
N TYR A 19 -2.29 4.92 2.97
CA TYR A 19 -2.38 3.65 3.68
C TYR A 19 -1.51 3.63 4.94
N VAL A 20 -0.26 4.10 4.85
CA VAL A 20 0.65 4.16 6.00
C VAL A 20 0.14 5.16 7.03
N ASN A 21 -0.26 6.37 6.61
CA ASN A 21 -0.77 7.40 7.52
C ASN A 21 -2.00 6.91 8.31
N ILE A 22 -2.95 6.25 7.64
CA ILE A 22 -4.17 5.75 8.28
C ILE A 22 -3.88 4.51 9.14
N SER A 23 -2.99 3.62 8.72
CA SER A 23 -2.65 2.42 9.51
C SER A 23 -1.85 2.73 10.78
N GLN A 24 -1.19 3.90 10.84
CA GLN A 24 -0.46 4.39 12.00
C GLN A 24 -1.25 5.41 12.84
N ASP A 25 -2.49 5.72 12.48
CA ASP A 25 -3.34 6.68 13.21
C ASP A 25 -3.81 6.10 14.55
N SER A 26 -3.08 6.46 15.61
CA SER A 26 -3.30 6.00 16.99
C SER A 26 -4.60 6.50 17.62
N ILE A 27 -5.23 7.55 17.08
CA ILE A 27 -6.47 8.14 17.64
C ILE A 27 -7.68 7.28 17.26
N THR A 28 -7.66 6.70 16.06
CA THR A 28 -8.76 5.84 15.55
C THR A 28 -8.47 4.35 15.55
N GLY A 29 -7.19 3.95 15.69
CA GLY A 29 -6.76 2.56 15.52
C GLY A 29 -7.33 1.57 16.54
N ILE A 30 -7.77 2.04 17.72
CA ILE A 30 -8.20 1.17 18.82
C ILE A 30 -9.60 0.54 18.56
N CYS A 31 -10.42 1.09 17.67
CA CYS A 31 -11.78 0.60 17.40
C CYS A 31 -12.22 0.66 15.92
N GLN A 32 -11.29 0.70 14.96
CA GLN A 32 -11.66 0.78 13.55
C GLN A 32 -11.98 -0.59 12.97
N SER A 33 -13.17 -0.76 12.39
CA SER A 33 -13.45 -1.96 11.60
C SER A 33 -12.65 -1.96 10.29
N TYR A 34 -12.35 -3.14 9.75
CA TYR A 34 -11.72 -3.27 8.43
C TYR A 34 -12.45 -2.45 7.35
N ASP A 35 -13.79 -2.42 7.40
CA ASP A 35 -14.58 -1.66 6.45
C ASP A 35 -14.37 -0.15 6.59
N GLN A 36 -14.41 0.36 7.83
CA GLN A 36 -14.17 1.78 8.13
C GLN A 36 -12.75 2.23 7.77
N PHE A 37 -11.76 1.36 7.93
CA PHE A 37 -10.38 1.60 7.50
C PHE A 37 -10.33 1.92 6.00
N TRP A 38 -10.94 1.06 5.20
CA TRP A 38 -10.95 1.23 3.75
C TRP A 38 -11.85 2.35 3.26
N VAL A 39 -12.95 2.66 3.97
CA VAL A 39 -13.76 3.86 3.69
C VAL A 39 -12.94 5.13 3.86
N ARG A 40 -12.13 5.25 4.92
CA ARG A 40 -11.26 6.42 5.11
C ARG A 40 -10.18 6.51 4.03
N ILE A 41 -9.61 5.39 3.62
CA ILE A 41 -8.66 5.36 2.50
C ILE A 41 -9.33 5.84 1.22
N GLU A 42 -10.51 5.32 0.87
CA GLU A 42 -11.25 5.71 -0.33
C GLU A 42 -11.56 7.21 -0.33
N GLN A 43 -12.11 7.73 0.76
CA GLN A 43 -12.43 9.16 0.90
C GLN A 43 -11.17 10.02 0.78
N THR A 44 -10.12 9.68 1.53
CA THR A 44 -8.88 10.47 1.55
C THR A 44 -8.18 10.45 0.20
N TYR A 45 -8.13 9.29 -0.46
CA TYR A 45 -7.53 9.14 -1.78
C TYR A 45 -8.27 9.98 -2.83
N ASN A 46 -9.59 9.85 -2.91
CA ASN A 46 -10.37 10.57 -3.92
C ASN A 46 -10.43 12.09 -3.66
N ASN A 47 -10.17 12.55 -2.43
CA ASN A 47 -10.03 13.96 -2.11
C ASN A 47 -8.65 14.54 -2.45
N LEU A 48 -7.59 13.72 -2.41
CA LEU A 48 -6.21 14.16 -2.62
C LEU A 48 -5.65 13.83 -4.01
N LYS A 49 -6.33 12.97 -4.78
CA LYS A 49 -5.91 12.62 -6.14
C LYS A 49 -5.85 13.87 -7.03
N GLU A 50 -5.03 13.80 -8.07
CA GLU A 50 -5.09 14.83 -9.12
C GLU A 50 -6.47 14.84 -9.80
N GLU A 51 -6.90 16.03 -10.25
CA GLU A 51 -8.16 16.21 -10.98
C GLU A 51 -8.25 15.27 -12.20
N SER A 52 -7.11 15.08 -12.89
CA SER A 52 -6.97 14.24 -14.08
C SER A 52 -7.10 12.74 -13.81
N TRP A 53 -6.98 12.29 -12.56
CA TRP A 53 -7.01 10.87 -12.21
C TRP A 53 -8.45 10.37 -12.03
N ILE A 54 -8.67 9.10 -12.33
CA ILE A 54 -9.98 8.46 -12.23
C ILE A 54 -10.36 8.26 -10.76
N TYR A 55 -11.67 8.34 -10.46
CA TYR A 55 -12.19 7.94 -9.15
C TYR A 55 -11.98 6.44 -8.94
N HIS A 56 -11.39 6.06 -7.81
CA HIS A 56 -11.23 4.66 -7.44
C HIS A 56 -12.10 4.30 -6.25
N ASN A 57 -12.93 3.27 -6.42
CA ASN A 57 -13.72 2.76 -5.31
C ASN A 57 -12.87 1.92 -4.35
N LYS A 58 -13.42 1.68 -3.16
CA LYS A 58 -12.83 0.85 -2.10
C LYS A 58 -12.19 -0.45 -2.58
N LYS A 59 -12.90 -1.20 -3.43
CA LYS A 59 -12.46 -2.52 -3.93
C LYS A 59 -11.25 -2.38 -4.86
N SER A 60 -11.24 -1.36 -5.72
CA SER A 60 -10.11 -1.06 -6.61
C SER A 60 -8.83 -0.80 -5.80
N LEU A 61 -8.92 0.05 -4.77
CA LEU A 61 -7.80 0.42 -3.91
C LEU A 61 -7.29 -0.76 -3.09
N GLN A 62 -8.20 -1.57 -2.53
CA GLN A 62 -7.87 -2.82 -1.83
C GLN A 62 -7.08 -3.78 -2.71
N CYS A 63 -7.57 -4.04 -3.94
CA CYS A 63 -6.86 -4.90 -4.88
C CYS A 63 -5.48 -4.34 -5.23
N ARG A 64 -5.35 -3.02 -5.38
CA ARG A 64 -4.07 -2.39 -5.72
C ARG A 64 -3.05 -2.52 -4.59
N ILE A 65 -3.43 -2.23 -3.34
CA ILE A 65 -2.56 -2.44 -2.17
C ILE A 65 -2.14 -3.91 -2.05
N ALA A 66 -3.06 -4.86 -2.21
CA ALA A 66 -2.72 -6.29 -2.12
C ALA A 66 -1.64 -6.71 -3.14
N LEU A 67 -1.64 -6.10 -4.34
CA LEU A 67 -0.60 -6.30 -5.35
C LEU A 67 0.74 -5.66 -4.94
N ILE A 68 0.70 -4.45 -4.40
CA ILE A 68 1.89 -3.74 -3.90
C ILE A 68 2.53 -4.55 -2.76
N GLU A 69 1.74 -4.96 -1.76
CA GLU A 69 2.24 -5.78 -0.65
C GLU A 69 2.79 -7.13 -1.13
N LYS A 70 2.19 -7.73 -2.17
CA LYS A 70 2.73 -8.96 -2.78
C LYS A 70 4.12 -8.72 -3.36
N ALA A 71 4.35 -7.58 -4.02
CA ALA A 71 5.67 -7.21 -4.51
C ALA A 71 6.66 -6.98 -3.35
N ILE A 72 6.24 -6.28 -2.29
CA ILE A 72 7.04 -6.04 -1.08
C ILE A 72 7.44 -7.37 -0.41
N ARG A 73 6.50 -8.32 -0.25
CA ARG A 73 6.78 -9.65 0.31
C ARG A 73 7.80 -10.42 -0.53
N LYS A 74 7.71 -10.33 -1.87
CA LYS A 74 8.69 -10.97 -2.75
C LYS A 74 10.08 -10.37 -2.57
N LEU A 75 10.19 -9.04 -2.54
CA LEU A 75 11.45 -8.35 -2.28
C LEU A 75 12.05 -8.74 -0.92
N SER A 76 11.23 -8.71 0.13
CA SER A 76 11.64 -9.08 1.49
C SER A 76 12.13 -10.53 1.56
N GLY A 77 11.49 -11.44 0.82
CA GLY A 77 11.96 -12.82 0.70
C GLY A 77 13.34 -12.94 0.06
N CYS A 78 13.62 -12.16 -0.98
CA CYS A 78 14.95 -12.11 -1.59
C CYS A 78 16.01 -11.53 -0.64
N ILE A 79 15.69 -10.47 0.09
CA ILE A 79 16.60 -9.89 1.09
C ILE A 79 16.95 -10.93 2.16
N ARG A 80 15.93 -11.62 2.71
CA ARG A 80 16.14 -12.66 3.71
C ARG A 80 16.98 -13.84 3.19
N GLN A 81 16.87 -14.18 1.91
CA GLN A 81 17.73 -15.20 1.30
C GLN A 81 19.20 -14.77 1.31
N ILE A 82 19.48 -13.50 1.02
CA ILE A 82 20.85 -12.94 1.05
C ILE A 82 21.37 -12.94 2.49
N GLU A 83 20.58 -12.47 3.46
CA GLU A 83 20.93 -12.46 4.88
C GLU A 83 21.25 -13.87 5.40
N ASN A 84 20.46 -14.87 5.04
CA ASN A 84 20.68 -16.26 5.44
C ASN A 84 21.97 -16.86 4.83
N LEU A 85 22.42 -16.37 3.67
CA LEU A 85 23.68 -16.80 3.04
C LEU A 85 24.90 -16.12 3.68
N HIS A 86 24.69 -14.96 4.31
CA HIS A 86 25.73 -14.19 4.99
C HIS A 86 25.31 -13.84 6.44
N PRO A 87 25.23 -14.84 7.34
CA PRO A 87 24.73 -14.66 8.71
C PRO A 87 25.54 -13.67 9.59
N GLY A 88 26.63 -13.08 9.09
CA GLY A 88 27.43 -12.04 9.76
C GLY A 88 27.37 -10.65 9.11
N ALA A 89 26.51 -10.42 8.10
CA ALA A 89 26.36 -9.10 7.45
C ALA A 89 25.31 -8.20 8.13
N SER A 90 24.60 -8.71 9.13
CA SER A 90 23.51 -8.01 9.83
C SER A 90 23.99 -7.10 10.99
N ASP A 91 25.31 -7.02 11.23
CA ASP A 91 25.91 -6.29 12.36
C ASP A 91 26.59 -4.96 11.96
N ILE A 92 26.17 -4.30 10.86
CA ILE A 92 26.66 -2.96 10.47
C ILE A 92 25.51 -1.95 10.44
#